data_AF-A0A352XI68-F1
#
_entry.id   AF-A0A352XI68-F1
#
_cell.length_a   1.000
_cell.length_b   1.000
_cell.length_c   1.000
_cell.angle_alpha   90.00
_cell.angle_beta   90.00
_cell.angle_gamma   90.00
#
_symmetry.space_group_name_H-M   'P 1'
#
loop_
_entity.id
_entity.type
_entity.pdbx_description
1 polymer ?
#
loop_
_entity_poly.entity_id
_entity_poly.type
_entity_poly.pdbx_seq_one_letter_code
_entity_poly.pdbx_strand_id
1 'polypeptide(L)' 'MQLAERHIIKSDDARFDELDNLAWQSKNLYNAANYIIRQNFLYGWGYLTYNKMASLMKSHPAYQALPAKVSQQIL' A
#
# COMPACT_ATOMS: atom_id res chain seq x y z
N MET A 1 33.12 6.24 1.39
CA MET A 1 31.80 6.75 0.94
C MET A 1 31.62 6.31 -0.50
N GLN A 2 30.63 5.46 -0.80
CA GLN A 2 30.39 4.98 -2.17
C GLN A 2 29.45 5.96 -2.89
N LEU A 3 29.77 6.32 -4.14
CA LEU A 3 28.87 7.09 -5.00
C LEU A 3 27.78 6.13 -5.51
N ALA A 4 26.52 6.47 -5.25
CA ALA A 4 25.36 5.76 -5.79
C ALA A 4 24.62 6.64 -6.79
N GLU A 5 24.04 6.01 -7.80
CA GLU A 5 23.18 6.68 -8.76
C GLU A 5 21.87 7.12 -8.10
N ARG A 6 21.38 8.31 -8.44
CA ARG A 6 20.11 8.85 -7.94
C ARG A 6 19.29 9.39 -9.10
N HIS A 7 18.07 8.86 -9.25
CA HIS A 7 17.08 9.40 -10.18
C HIS A 7 16.07 10.23 -9.39
N ILE A 8 15.85 11.48 -9.80
CA ILE A 8 14.83 12.35 -9.21
C ILE A 8 13.74 12.53 -10.26
N ILE A 9 12.55 12.00 -9.98
CA ILE A 9 11.37 12.16 -10.82
C ILE A 9 10.66 13.43 -10.38
N LYS A 10 10.47 14.35 -11.31
CA LYS A 10 9.69 15.58 -11.12
C LYS A 10 8.38 15.47 -11.89
N SER A 11 7.46 16.41 -11.65
CA SER A 11 6.13 16.43 -12.28
C SER A 11 6.14 16.54 -13.81
N ASP A 12 7.25 16.92 -14.41
CA ASP A 12 7.47 17.00 -15.86
C ASP A 12 8.11 15.74 -16.47
N ASP A 13 8.50 14.76 -15.65
CA ASP A 13 9.04 13.47 -16.12
C ASP A 13 7.89 12.57 -16.61
N ALA A 14 8.09 11.90 -17.75
CA ALA A 14 7.08 11.02 -18.35
C ALA A 14 6.63 9.86 -17.44
N ARG A 15 7.43 9.49 -16.43
CA ARG A 15 7.09 8.44 -15.45
C ARG A 15 6.27 8.95 -14.28
N PHE A 16 6.12 10.27 -14.12
CA PHE A 16 5.55 10.88 -12.92
C PHE A 16 4.12 10.41 -12.66
N ASP A 17 3.25 10.49 -13.67
CA ASP A 17 1.83 10.16 -13.51
C ASP A 17 1.61 8.70 -13.12
N GLU A 18 2.39 7.78 -13.69
CA GLU A 18 2.34 6.36 -13.33
C GLU A 18 2.78 6.16 -11.87
N LEU A 19 3.92 6.76 -11.47
CA LEU A 19 4.45 6.66 -10.11
C LEU A 19 3.53 7.29 -9.07
N ASP A 20 2.91 8.43 -9.39
CA ASP A 20 1.95 9.11 -8.52
C ASP A 20 0.71 8.24 -8.31
N ASN A 21 0.15 7.67 -9.38
CA ASN A 21 -0.98 6.75 -9.27
C ASN A 21 -0.62 5.51 -8.43
N LEU A 22 0.55 4.90 -8.63
CA LEU A 22 1.00 3.76 -7.82
C LEU A 22 1.16 4.15 -6.34
N ALA A 23 1.72 5.32 -6.05
CA ALA A 23 1.85 5.84 -4.69
C ALA A 23 0.48 6.10 -4.04
N TRP A 24 -0.47 6.62 -4.82
CA TRP A 24 -1.85 6.84 -4.38
C TRP A 24 -2.55 5.53 -4.00
N GLN A 25 -2.45 4.49 -4.85
CA GLN A 25 -3.02 3.17 -4.54
C GLN A 25 -2.36 2.55 -3.31
N SER A 26 -1.04 2.67 -3.18
CA SER A 26 -0.29 2.18 -2.02
C SER A 26 -0.79 2.81 -0.71
N LYS A 27 -0.91 4.14 -0.68
CA LYS A 27 -1.47 4.89 0.44
C LYS A 27 -2.89 4.44 0.79
N ASN A 28 -3.74 4.23 -0.22
CA ASN A 28 -5.12 3.81 0.00
C ASN A 28 -5.21 2.40 0.59
N LEU A 29 -4.38 1.47 0.11
CA LEU A 29 -4.31 0.11 0.67
C LEU A 29 -3.85 0.13 2.14
N TYR A 30 -2.80 0.88 2.44
CA TYR A 30 -2.31 1.07 3.80
C TYR A 30 -3.38 1.65 4.73
N ASN A 31 -4.06 2.71 4.29
CA ASN A 31 -5.12 3.35 5.05
C ASN A 31 -6.31 2.41 5.29
N ALA A 32 -6.69 1.60 4.30
CA ALA A 32 -7.77 0.62 4.44
C ALA A 32 -7.42 -0.46 5.48
N ALA A 33 -6.21 -1.01 5.44
CA ALA A 33 -5.74 -1.98 6.42
C ALA A 33 -5.70 -1.40 7.84
N ASN A 34 -5.15 -0.19 7.99
CA ASN A 34 -5.10 0.50 9.27
C ASN A 34 -6.49 0.84 9.83
N TYR A 35 -7.43 1.21 8.95
CA TYR A 35 -8.81 1.45 9.36
C TYR A 35 -9.39 0.20 10.01
N ILE A 36 -9.19 -0.98 9.43
CA ILE A 36 -9.69 -2.25 9.97
C ILE A 36 -9.04 -2.58 11.31
N ILE A 37 -7.72 -2.42 11.43
CA ILE A 37 -7.00 -2.60 12.70
C ILE A 37 -7.60 -1.68 13.78
N ARG A 38 -7.82 -0.40 13.45
CA ARG A 38 -8.44 0.57 14.35
C ARG A 38 -9.85 0.16 14.75
N GLN A 39 -10.70 -0.26 13.80
CA GLN A 39 -12.06 -0.71 14.12
C GLN A 39 -12.03 -1.90 15.09
N ASN A 40 -11.20 -2.91 14.80
CA ASN A 40 -11.09 -4.08 15.68
C ASN A 40 -10.64 -3.71 17.09
N PHE A 41 -9.70 -2.76 17.21
CA PHE A 41 -9.26 -2.27 18.52
C PHE A 41 -10.40 -1.58 19.27
N LEU A 42 -11.13 -0.67 18.62
CA LEU A 42 -12.23 0.07 19.25
C LEU A 42 -13.38 -0.83 19.71
N TYR A 43 -13.67 -1.91 18.96
CA TYR A 43 -14.72 -2.87 19.31
C TYR A 43 -14.23 -4.07 20.15
N GLY A 44 -12.94 -4.11 20.52
CA GLY A 44 -12.39 -5.19 21.36
C GLY A 44 -12.25 -6.55 20.65
N TRP A 45 -12.20 -6.59 19.32
CA TRP A 45 -12.06 -7.83 18.53
C TRP A 45 -10.61 -8.31 18.40
N GLY A 46 -9.66 -7.58 18.97
CA GLY A 46 -8.23 -7.91 18.93
C GLY A 46 -7.54 -7.56 17.62
N TYR A 47 -6.29 -8.01 17.46
CA TYR A 47 -5.49 -7.69 16.28
C TYR A 47 -5.68 -8.70 15.14
N LEU A 48 -5.76 -8.22 13.90
CA LEU A 48 -5.88 -9.07 12.73
C LEU A 48 -4.49 -9.53 12.27
N THR A 49 -4.27 -10.84 12.15
CA THR A 49 -2.99 -11.37 11.66
C THR A 49 -2.75 -10.96 10.21
N TYR A 50 -1.48 -10.88 9.82
CA TYR A 50 -1.08 -10.57 8.43
C TYR A 50 -1.83 -11.42 7.41
N ASN A 51 -1.86 -12.75 7.59
CA ASN A 51 -2.53 -13.66 6.64
C ASN A 51 -4.02 -13.36 6.48
N LYS A 52 -4.71 -12.98 7.58
CA LYS A 52 -6.12 -12.59 7.54
C LYS A 52 -6.29 -11.24 6.84
N MET A 53 -5.42 -10.27 7.13
CA MET A 53 -5.43 -8.95 6.46
C MET A 53 -5.17 -9.09 4.96
N ALA A 54 -4.13 -9.83 4.56
CA ALA A 54 -3.80 -10.10 3.17
C ALA A 54 -4.95 -10.79 2.44
N SER A 55 -5.61 -11.78 3.05
CA SER A 55 -6.77 -12.43 2.46
C SER A 55 -7.94 -11.47 2.26
N LEU A 56 -8.24 -10.63 3.26
CA LEU A 56 -9.32 -9.65 3.22
C LEU A 56 -9.09 -8.59 2.13
N MET A 57 -7.85 -8.09 2.02
CA MET A 57 -7.49 -7.03 1.09
C MET A 57 -7.39 -7.49 -0.36
N LYS A 58 -7.31 -8.79 -0.68
CA LYS A 58 -7.23 -9.31 -2.07
C LYS A 58 -8.34 -8.79 -2.99
N SER A 59 -9.52 -8.51 -2.45
CA SER A 59 -10.68 -7.99 -3.19
C SER A 59 -10.73 -6.46 -3.23
N HIS A 60 -9.89 -5.77 -2.46
CA HIS A 60 -9.91 -4.32 -2.37
C HIS A 60 -9.37 -3.69 -3.67
N PRO A 61 -10.01 -2.64 -4.23
CA PRO A 61 -9.57 -2.04 -5.49
C PRO A 61 -8.11 -1.60 -5.49
N ALA A 62 -7.65 -0.98 -4.40
CA ALA A 62 -6.26 -0.56 -4.26
C ALA A 62 -5.26 -1.72 -4.22
N TYR A 63 -5.67 -2.91 -3.75
CA TYR A 63 -4.84 -4.10 -3.80
C TYR A 63 -4.71 -4.62 -5.24
N GLN A 64 -5.82 -4.62 -5.99
CA GLN A 64 -5.88 -5.11 -7.37
C GLN A 64 -5.25 -4.14 -8.37
N ALA A 65 -5.19 -2.85 -8.04
CA ALA A 65 -4.53 -1.83 -8.83
C ALA A 65 -2.99 -1.90 -8.78
N LEU A 66 -2.43 -2.73 -7.90
CA LEU A 66 -1.00 -2.95 -7.72
C LEU A 66 -0.65 -4.42 -8.02
N PRO A 67 0.58 -4.73 -8.44
CA PRO A 67 1.04 -6.12 -8.50
C PRO A 67 0.88 -6.78 -7.13
N ALA A 68 0.31 -7.99 -7.07
CA ALA A 68 -0.02 -8.66 -5.80
C ALA A 68 1.17 -8.75 -4.84
N LYS A 69 2.40 -8.94 -5.35
CA LYS A 69 3.63 -8.94 -4.55
C LYS A 69 3.88 -7.59 -3.86
N VAL A 70 3.61 -6.46 -4.54
CA VAL A 70 3.76 -5.11 -3.99
C VAL A 70 2.69 -4.85 -2.94
N SER A 71 1.43 -5.20 -3.25
CA SER A 71 0.31 -5.10 -2.30
C SER A 71 0.60 -5.84 -1.00
N GLN A 72 1.21 -7.04 -1.09
CA GLN A 72 1.61 -7.84 0.08
C GLN A 72 2.73 -7.23 0.93
N GLN A 73 3.56 -6.33 0.38
CA GLN A 73 4.61 -5.63 1.14
C GLN A 73 4.09 -4.38 1.84
N ILE A 74 2.92 -3.87 1.41
CA ILE A 74 2.26 -2.72 2.03
C ILE A 74 1.47 -3.16 3.29
N LEU A 75 0.95 -4.39 3.27
CA LEU A 75 0.17 -5.02 4.36
C LEU A 75 1.05 -5.66 5.42
#